data_AF-A0A661E164-F1
#
_entry.id   AF-A0A661E164-F1
#
_cell.length_a   1.000
_cell.length_b   1.000
_cell.length_c   1.000
_cell.angle_alpha   90.00
_cell.angle_beta   90.00
_cell.angle_gamma   90.00
#
_symmetry.space_group_name_H-M   'P 1'
#
loop_
_entity.id
_entity.type
_entity.pdbx_description
1 polymer ?
#
loop_
_entity_poly.entity_id
_entity_poly.type
_entity_poly.pdbx_seq_one_letter_code
_entity_poly.pdbx_strand_id
1 'polypeptide(L)'
;MTGTPGYHDPDKKELRQFGLIFATGMALIFGLFLPWLFEKPWPLWPWIVAGVFTATALLLPPVLRPVFWLWMKFGHVLGWINTRIILGVTFLLLFVPVGLVFHLFGKDPMRRKLDPAAKSYRIKSEHLPRERMEKPF
;
A
#
# COMPACT_ATOMS: atom_id res chain seq x y z
N MET A 1 29.28 1.29 -17.91
CA MET A 1 28.78 0.31 -16.93
C MET A 1 28.13 1.06 -15.79
N THR A 2 26.87 1.46 -15.93
CA THR A 2 26.14 2.27 -14.94
C THR A 2 25.10 1.38 -14.27
N GLY A 3 25.51 0.70 -13.19
CA GLY A 3 24.61 -0.09 -12.37
C GLY A 3 23.74 0.84 -11.52
N THR A 4 22.44 0.86 -11.77
CA THR A 4 21.48 1.46 -10.84
C THR A 4 21.36 0.50 -9.65
N PRO A 5 21.61 0.95 -8.40
CA PRO A 5 21.58 0.06 -7.26
C PRO A 5 20.13 -0.35 -7.00
N GLY A 6 19.83 -1.64 -7.14
CA GLY A 6 18.56 -2.24 -6.72
C GLY A 6 17.76 -3.01 -7.77
N TYR A 7 18.24 -3.13 -9.02
CA TYR A 7 17.57 -3.96 -10.02
C TYR A 7 18.57 -4.88 -10.73
N HIS A 8 18.47 -6.17 -10.43
CA HIS A 8 19.24 -7.20 -11.12
C HIS A 8 18.64 -7.44 -12.51
N ASP A 9 19.51 -7.71 -13.49
CA ASP A 9 19.02 -8.14 -14.79
C ASP A 9 18.18 -9.42 -14.63
N PRO A 10 16.92 -9.40 -15.09
CA PRO A 10 16.02 -10.50 -14.81
C PRO A 10 16.47 -11.75 -15.56
N ASP A 11 16.48 -12.89 -14.86
CA ASP A 11 16.88 -14.16 -15.43
C ASP A 11 15.83 -14.66 -16.43
N LYS A 12 16.22 -15.46 -17.43
CA LYS A 12 15.31 -15.99 -18.45
C LYS A 12 14.10 -16.71 -17.84
N LYS A 13 14.28 -17.34 -16.67
CA LYS A 13 13.19 -17.99 -15.91
C LYS A 13 12.19 -16.97 -15.35
N GLU A 14 12.66 -15.85 -14.82
CA GLU A 14 11.80 -14.78 -14.27
C GLU A 14 10.95 -14.13 -15.36
N LEU A 15 11.52 -13.87 -16.55
CA LEU A 15 10.74 -13.31 -17.67
C LEU A 15 9.69 -14.29 -18.17
N ARG A 16 10.00 -15.58 -18.22
CA ARG A 16 9.04 -16.64 -18.57
C ARG A 16 7.90 -16.69 -17.56
N GLN A 17 8.22 -16.72 -16.28
CA GLN A 17 7.23 -16.76 -15.21
C GLN A 17 6.36 -15.50 -15.21
N PHE A 18 6.96 -14.31 -15.39
CA PHE A 18 6.22 -13.06 -15.55
C PHE A 18 5.26 -13.12 -16.73
N GLY A 19 5.73 -13.52 -17.91
CA GLY A 19 4.89 -13.64 -19.11
C GLY A 19 3.74 -14.62 -18.94
N LEU A 20 3.98 -15.76 -18.29
CA LEU A 20 2.94 -16.76 -17.99
C LEU A 20 1.90 -16.24 -16.99
N ILE A 21 2.33 -15.61 -15.89
CA ILE A 21 1.42 -15.02 -14.89
C ILE A 21 0.60 -13.90 -15.54
N PHE A 22 1.24 -13.04 -16.33
CA PHE A 22 0.58 -11.92 -16.99
C PHE A 22 -0.44 -12.40 -18.03
N ALA A 23 -0.07 -13.37 -18.87
CA ALA A 23 -0.97 -13.98 -19.86
C ALA A 23 -2.16 -14.69 -19.20
N THR A 24 -1.89 -15.48 -18.15
CA THR A 24 -2.93 -16.20 -17.40
C THR A 24 -3.89 -15.22 -16.72
N GLY A 25 -3.35 -14.20 -16.05
CA GLY A 25 -4.16 -13.14 -15.42
C GLY A 25 -5.02 -12.41 -16.44
N MET A 26 -4.46 -12.06 -17.60
CA MET A 26 -5.20 -11.37 -18.66
C MET A 26 -6.29 -12.26 -19.27
N ALA A 27 -6.01 -13.55 -19.51
CA ALA A 27 -7.01 -14.50 -19.98
C ALA A 27 -8.14 -14.72 -18.97
N LEU A 28 -7.82 -14.91 -17.69
CA LEU A 28 -8.84 -15.13 -16.65
C LEU A 28 -9.68 -13.87 -16.40
N ILE A 29 -9.05 -12.70 -16.28
CA ILE A 29 -9.76 -11.46 -15.97
C ILE A 29 -10.60 -11.00 -17.16
N PHE A 30 -10.00 -10.88 -18.35
CA PHE A 30 -10.68 -10.31 -19.52
C PHE A 30 -11.44 -11.35 -20.35
N GLY A 31 -11.02 -12.61 -20.32
CA GLY A 31 -11.65 -13.69 -21.07
C GLY A 31 -12.76 -14.42 -20.31
N LEU A 32 -12.71 -14.46 -18.97
CA LEU A 32 -13.69 -15.20 -18.16
C LEU A 32 -14.43 -14.31 -17.15
N PHE A 33 -13.71 -13.56 -16.31
CA PHE A 33 -14.32 -12.81 -15.20
C PHE A 33 -15.13 -11.60 -15.65
N LEU A 34 -14.61 -10.76 -16.56
CA LEU A 34 -15.33 -9.61 -17.11
C LEU A 34 -16.59 -10.01 -17.91
N PRO A 35 -16.51 -10.95 -18.88
CA PRO A 35 -17.68 -11.36 -19.66
C PRO A 35 -18.77 -11.97 -18.77
N TRP A 36 -18.37 -12.72 -17.74
CA TRP A 36 -19.28 -13.27 -16.73
C TRP A 36 -19.94 -12.18 -15.89
N LEU A 37 -19.19 -11.16 -15.45
CA LEU A 37 -19.72 -10.07 -14.61
C LEU A 37 -20.62 -9.09 -15.38
N PHE A 38 -20.36 -8.88 -16.67
CA PHE A 38 -21.07 -7.90 -17.50
C PHE A 38 -22.06 -8.51 -18.50
N GLU A 39 -22.31 -9.82 -18.44
CA GLU A 39 -23.20 -10.58 -19.35
C GLU A 39 -22.92 -10.31 -20.84
N LYS A 40 -21.67 -9.99 -21.18
CA LYS A 40 -21.24 -9.67 -22.56
C LYS A 40 -20.84 -10.94 -23.32
N PRO A 41 -20.93 -10.94 -24.66
CA PRO A 41 -20.41 -12.03 -25.46
C PRO A 41 -18.93 -12.24 -25.17
N TRP A 42 -18.51 -13.51 -25.11
CA TRP A 42 -17.16 -13.91 -24.74
C TRP A 42 -16.18 -13.37 -25.80
N PRO A 43 -15.36 -12.37 -25.46
CA PRO A 43 -14.47 -11.78 -26.42
C PRO A 43 -13.32 -12.76 -26.70
N LEU A 44 -13.01 -13.00 -27.99
CA LEU A 44 -11.90 -13.86 -28.39
C LEU A 44 -10.54 -13.15 -28.30
N TRP A 45 -10.52 -11.82 -28.33
CA TRP A 45 -9.29 -11.03 -28.31
C TRP A 45 -8.38 -11.28 -27.09
N PRO A 46 -8.87 -11.47 -25.84
CA PRO A 46 -8.02 -11.72 -24.68
C PRO A 46 -7.27 -13.05 -24.79
N TRP A 47 -7.91 -14.07 -25.39
CA TRP A 47 -7.29 -15.37 -25.65
C TRP A 47 -6.17 -15.26 -26.68
N ILE A 48 -6.37 -14.48 -27.74
CA ILE A 48 -5.34 -14.20 -28.76
C ILE A 48 -4.16 -13.46 -28.13
N VAL A 49 -4.42 -12.40 -27.36
CA VAL A 49 -3.36 -11.63 -26.69
C VAL A 49 -2.61 -12.49 -25.67
N ALA A 50 -3.31 -13.30 -24.87
CA ALA A 50 -2.69 -14.24 -23.94
C ALA A 50 -1.85 -15.30 -24.66
N GLY A 51 -2.33 -15.83 -25.79
CA GLY A 51 -1.59 -16.77 -26.63
C GLY A 51 -0.30 -16.18 -27.20
N VAL A 52 -0.37 -14.95 -27.74
CA VAL A 52 0.81 -14.23 -28.25
C VAL A 52 1.80 -13.93 -27.12
N PHE A 53 1.33 -13.49 -25.96
CA PHE A 53 2.20 -13.24 -24.80
C PHE A 53 2.86 -14.53 -24.30
N THR A 54 2.11 -15.62 -24.24
CA THR A 54 2.62 -16.93 -23.83
C THR A 54 3.66 -17.45 -24.82
N ALA A 55 3.38 -17.37 -26.12
CA ALA A 55 4.32 -17.76 -27.17
C ALA A 55 5.60 -16.92 -27.12
N THR A 56 5.47 -15.60 -26.94
CA THR A 56 6.61 -14.69 -26.81
C THR A 56 7.42 -15.00 -25.54
N ALA A 57 6.76 -15.33 -24.43
CA ALA A 57 7.42 -15.72 -23.20
C ALA A 57 8.24 -17.02 -23.34
N LEU A 58 7.72 -18.01 -24.06
CA LEU A 58 8.43 -19.28 -24.28
C LEU A 58 9.57 -19.14 -25.30
N LEU A 59 9.29 -18.52 -26.45
CA LEU A 59 10.18 -18.48 -27.61
C LEU A 59 11.26 -17.40 -27.49
N LEU A 60 10.89 -16.18 -27.12
CA LEU A 60 11.81 -15.04 -27.04
C LEU A 60 11.62 -14.22 -25.74
N PRO A 61 11.98 -14.78 -24.57
CA PRO A 61 11.88 -14.06 -23.30
C PRO A 61 12.62 -12.71 -23.26
N PRO A 62 13.77 -12.46 -23.93
CA PRO A 62 14.47 -11.18 -23.83
C PRO A 62 13.66 -9.97 -24.32
N VAL A 63 12.68 -10.17 -25.22
CA VAL A 63 11.82 -9.11 -25.74
C VAL A 63 10.86 -8.57 -24.66
N LEU A 64 10.55 -9.38 -23.65
CA LEU A 64 9.70 -8.99 -22.52
C LEU A 64 10.44 -8.14 -21.47
N ARG A 65 11.77 -7.96 -21.58
CA ARG A 65 12.57 -7.16 -20.65
C ARG A 65 12.01 -5.74 -20.40
N PRO A 66 11.81 -4.88 -21.42
CA PRO A 66 11.32 -3.52 -21.18
C PRO A 66 9.93 -3.50 -20.54
N VAL A 67 9.06 -4.44 -20.93
CA VAL A 67 7.71 -4.58 -20.36
C VAL A 67 7.78 -4.99 -18.89
N PHE A 68 8.63 -5.96 -18.56
CA PHE A 68 8.87 -6.41 -17.19
C PHE A 68 9.36 -5.25 -16.30
N TRP A 69 10.34 -4.48 -16.78
CA TRP A 69 10.84 -3.31 -16.05
C TRP A 69 9.76 -2.25 -15.81
N LEU A 70 8.96 -1.94 -16.83
CA LEU A 70 7.85 -0.99 -16.71
C LEU A 70 6.81 -1.48 -15.70
N TRP A 71 6.45 -2.76 -15.77
CA TRP A 71 5.50 -3.39 -14.86
C TRP A 71 6.01 -3.40 -13.42
N MET A 72 7.28 -3.73 -13.20
CA MET A 72 7.88 -3.71 -11.87
C MET A 72 7.94 -2.31 -11.28
N LYS A 73 8.24 -1.28 -12.09
CA LYS A 73 8.13 0.12 -11.66
C LYS A 73 6.71 0.47 -11.22
N PHE A 74 5.72 0.07 -12.02
CA PHE A 74 4.31 0.28 -11.68
C PHE A 74 3.94 -0.44 -10.38
N GLY A 75 4.35 -1.70 -10.21
CA GLY A 75 4.15 -2.46 -8.99
C GLY A 75 4.80 -1.81 -7.76
N HIS A 76 5.98 -1.22 -7.91
CA HIS A 76 6.64 -0.49 -6.83
C HIS A 76 5.86 0.78 -6.42
N VAL A 77 5.37 1.55 -7.40
CA VAL A 77 4.52 2.72 -7.12
C VAL A 77 3.22 2.29 -6.45
N LEU A 78 2.60 1.22 -6.94
CA LEU A 78 1.36 0.69 -6.36
C LEU A 78 1.58 0.19 -4.93
N GLY A 79 2.69 -0.52 -4.68
CA GLY A 79 3.10 -0.94 -3.35
C GLY A 79 3.36 0.25 -2.43
N TRP A 80 3.99 1.31 -2.96
CA TRP A 80 4.17 2.55 -2.22
C TRP A 80 2.81 3.13 -1.81
N ILE A 81 1.86 3.28 -2.74
CA ILE A 81 0.52 3.78 -2.45
C ILE A 81 -0.19 2.88 -1.42
N ASN A 82 -0.16 1.56 -1.64
CA ASN A 82 -0.84 0.57 -0.80
C ASN A 82 -0.44 0.68 0.67
N THR A 83 0.86 0.80 0.98
CA THR A 83 1.32 0.95 2.36
C THR A 83 0.77 2.21 3.03
N ARG A 84 0.64 3.33 2.29
CA ARG A 84 0.08 4.58 2.83
C ARG A 84 -1.42 4.46 3.04
N ILE A 85 -2.13 3.80 2.12
CA ILE A 85 -3.56 3.53 2.26
C ILE A 85 -3.81 2.66 3.49
N ILE A 86 -3.11 1.51 3.62
CA ILE A 86 -3.28 0.60 4.75
C ILE A 86 -3.02 1.33 6.07
N LEU A 87 -1.92 2.09 6.16
CA LEU A 87 -1.59 2.83 7.38
C LEU A 87 -2.64 3.93 7.67
N GLY A 88 -3.07 4.67 6.65
CA GLY A 88 -4.09 5.71 6.78
C GLY A 88 -5.43 5.13 7.23
N VAL A 89 -5.89 4.05 6.60
CA VAL A 89 -7.12 3.34 6.98
C VAL A 89 -7.02 2.80 8.39
N THR A 90 -5.89 2.19 8.77
CA THR A 90 -5.67 1.68 10.12
C THR A 90 -5.71 2.82 11.14
N PHE A 91 -5.08 3.96 10.84
CA PHE A 91 -5.11 5.13 11.71
C PHE A 91 -6.54 5.64 11.90
N LEU A 92 -7.30 5.76 10.80
CA LEU A 92 -8.69 6.20 10.83
C LEU A 92 -9.57 5.21 11.61
N LEU A 93 -9.40 3.91 11.43
CA LEU A 93 -10.22 2.91 12.11
C LEU A 93 -9.89 2.73 13.59
N LEU A 94 -8.66 3.00 14.02
CA LEU A 94 -8.26 2.80 15.42
C LEU A 94 -8.30 4.11 16.21
N PHE A 95 -7.66 5.16 15.73
CA PHE A 95 -7.45 6.38 16.51
C PHE A 95 -8.63 7.35 16.43
N VAL A 96 -9.28 7.46 15.26
CA VAL A 96 -10.42 8.37 15.10
C VAL A 96 -11.62 7.95 15.97
N PRO A 97 -12.06 6.69 16.04
CA PRO A 97 -13.17 6.35 16.93
C PRO A 97 -12.80 6.54 18.39
N VAL A 98 -11.56 6.27 18.80
CA VAL A 98 -11.10 6.56 20.18
C VAL A 98 -11.19 8.06 20.48
N GLY A 99 -10.73 8.91 19.57
CA GLY A 99 -10.86 10.36 19.68
C GLY A 99 -12.32 10.83 19.70
N LEU A 100 -13.18 10.24 18.85
CA LEU A 100 -14.61 10.53 18.80
C LEU A 100 -15.32 10.12 20.09
N VAL A 101 -14.97 8.96 20.65
CA VAL A 101 -15.45 8.49 21.95
C VAL A 101 -15.06 9.50 23.04
N PHE A 102 -13.79 9.92 23.13
CA PHE A 102 -13.41 10.94 24.11
C PHE A 102 -14.14 12.28 23.91
N HIS A 103 -14.36 12.67 22.66
CA HIS A 103 -15.14 13.87 22.33
C HIS A 103 -16.60 13.76 22.80
N LEU A 104 -17.27 12.62 22.52
CA LEU A 104 -18.65 12.35 22.93
C LEU A 104 -18.80 12.27 24.45
N PHE A 105 -17.86 11.63 25.14
CA PHE A 105 -17.85 11.56 26.61
C PHE A 105 -17.39 12.86 27.29
N GLY A 106 -17.09 13.92 26.52
CA GLY A 106 -16.67 15.23 27.04
C GLY A 106 -15.34 15.19 27.80
N LYS A 107 -14.57 14.09 27.70
CA LYS A 107 -13.28 13.94 28.34
C LYS A 107 -12.23 14.61 27.47
N ASP A 108 -11.72 15.73 27.94
CA ASP A 108 -10.59 16.45 27.35
C ASP A 108 -9.33 16.21 28.19
N PRO A 109 -8.65 15.05 28.04
CA PRO A 109 -7.45 14.74 28.83
C PRO A 109 -6.32 15.74 28.61
N MET A 110 -6.33 16.45 27.48
CA MET A 110 -5.33 17.45 27.15
C MET A 110 -5.75 18.88 27.50
N ARG A 111 -6.93 19.09 28.11
CA ARG A 111 -7.47 20.43 28.47
C ARG A 111 -7.32 21.44 27.32
N ARG A 112 -7.67 20.99 26.11
CA ARG A 112 -7.55 21.76 24.86
C ARG A 112 -8.56 22.89 24.76
N LYS A 113 -9.65 22.86 25.54
CA LYS A 113 -10.58 23.99 25.64
C LYS A 113 -9.89 25.20 26.29
N LEU A 114 -9.81 26.30 25.54
CA LEU A 114 -9.35 27.59 26.03
C LEU A 114 -10.43 28.24 26.89
N ASP A 115 -10.11 28.53 28.15
CA ASP A 115 -10.92 29.28 29.09
C ASP A 115 -10.55 30.78 29.02
N PRO A 116 -11.44 31.66 28.51
CA PRO A 116 -11.20 33.10 28.41
C PRO A 116 -11.02 33.78 29.77
N ALA A 117 -11.50 33.18 30.86
CA ALA A 117 -11.39 33.72 32.22
C ALA A 117 -10.12 33.24 32.96
N ALA A 118 -9.35 32.31 32.37
CA ALA A 118 -8.16 31.76 33.00
C ALA A 118 -6.99 32.77 32.99
N LYS A 119 -6.48 33.11 34.18
CA LYS A 119 -5.31 33.99 34.36
C LYS A 119 -4.01 33.39 33.78
N SER A 120 -3.90 32.06 33.73
CA SER A 120 -2.77 31.36 33.11
C SER A 120 -3.09 29.88 32.90
N TYR A 121 -2.65 29.31 31.78
CA TYR A 121 -2.75 27.86 31.48
C TYR A 121 -1.56 27.06 32.04
N ARG A 122 -0.60 27.72 32.71
CA ARG A 122 0.56 27.04 33.29
C ARG A 122 0.16 26.20 34.49
N ILE A 123 0.42 24.91 34.41
CA ILE A 123 0.35 24.00 35.56
C ILE A 123 1.57 24.32 36.44
N LYS A 124 1.34 24.72 37.69
CA LYS A 124 2.45 24.93 38.64
C LYS A 124 3.15 23.60 38.87
N SER A 125 4.45 23.55 38.59
CA SER A 125 5.28 22.43 39.02
C SER A 125 5.32 22.44 40.55
N GLU A 126 4.93 21.33 41.18
CA GLU A 126 5.22 21.13 42.59
C GLU A 126 6.73 20.92 42.76
N HIS A 127 7.30 21.53 43.80
CA HIS A 127 8.67 21.24 44.21
C HIS A 127 8.69 19.85 44.82
N LEU A 128 9.05 18.86 44.01
CA LEU A 128 9.24 17.50 44.49
C LEU A 128 10.50 17.45 45.39
N PRO A 129 10.41 16.87 46.60
CA PRO A 129 11.57 16.75 47.49
C PRO A 129 12.64 15.86 46.85
N ARG A 130 13.92 16.18 47.11
CA ARG A 130 15.08 15.47 46.52
C ARG A 130 15.03 13.95 46.75
N GLU A 131 14.49 13.50 47.88
CA GLU A 131 14.34 12.08 48.22
C GLU A 131 13.48 11.30 47.21
N ARG A 132 12.54 11.96 46.52
CA ARG A 132 11.74 11.31 45.46
C ARG A 132 12.57 11.00 44.21
N MET A 133 13.71 11.67 44.01
CA MET A 133 14.64 11.34 42.93
C MET A 133 15.44 10.07 43.22
N GLU A 134 15.55 9.67 44.50
CA GLU A 134 16.27 8.46 44.91
C GLU A 134 15.43 7.19 44.70
N LYS A 135 14.09 7.32 44.65
CA LYS A 135 13.16 6.22 44.35
C LYS A 135 12.11 6.65 43.32
N PRO A 136 12.44 6.52 42.02
CA PRO A 136 11.62 7.06 40.94
C PRO A 136 10.36 6.24 40.61
N PHE A 137 10.15 5.06 41.22
CA PHE A 137 9.00 4.17 40.98
C PHE A 137 8.26 3.88 42.29
#